data_AF-A0A851HBT2-F1
#
_entry.id   AF-A0A851HBT2-F1
#
_cell.length_a   1.000
_cell.length_b   1.000
_cell.length_c   1.000
_cell.angle_alpha   90.00
_cell.angle_beta   90.00
_cell.angle_gamma   90.00
#
_symmetry.space_group_name_H-M   'P 1'
#
loop_
_entity.id
_entity.type
_entity.pdbx_description
1 polymer ?
#
loop_
_entity_poly.entity_id
_entity_poly.type
_entity_poly.pdbx_seq_one_letter_code
_entity_poly.pdbx_strand_id
1 'polypeptide(L)'
;MVKQVDKYKDFDFGKYNETQKYDILKKLFEHHAAANGKNNISGFAFETENGRVNLIGARGFTKGKVVKDSNKVFDDTLFVVYKDASGQKRVSEFEFNTEPYSKQNGQLAGRVLINGLYQYKLGNHKISSYHSHASLAEMERTHHFAQRHNYRALRIVKGLAFRAQNTGSAKAPEYEFSPNKPDAPSTTNEHNIHYGGEGPNNSTRNWSEGCQTVKGLDNYIRLLKILEQDYSLVGTINNELVAKPATDGNRAVVYALLDGHQIADETKIQVKFLDRILQPMVDVWYEIRHGNQTIRGKTDHDGDTVALFGHDPNNKIGIKVKGPVGNAKKLPPVQTDENVFHKYLCVISPKVLCDGMSRPDGDHKEPDIEKTQSKTHKHHNKERKPVSKIEVPKDRNPLEKPIPDDEFEDCNALSLEQIKSIIKDNNPVLVDTYKADEMVYKAAQNYKLNPKVLLATMKQEQGWAKKGGYNKLMGVGPGGAPSSLGVAESIEKSAKIYRKRFDEGKKKLTSFPINYDPESAEQDAVGKSGIKISKEDAKEIKKGYLYTPRTASEYAKLRYTPWTYFPVQNSRPYDTWVKYFRSFKK
;
A
#
# COMPACT_ATOMS: atom_id res chain seq x y z
N MET A 1 15.10 14.07 1.85
CA MET A 1 14.45 14.11 3.19
C MET A 1 13.98 15.50 3.60
N VAL A 2 14.72 16.61 3.40
CA VAL A 2 14.25 17.98 3.78
C VAL A 2 12.86 18.33 3.23
N LYS A 3 12.60 18.05 1.94
CA LYS A 3 11.28 18.27 1.31
C LYS A 3 10.11 17.45 1.89
N GLN A 4 10.38 16.40 2.67
CA GLN A 4 9.34 15.51 3.20
C GLN A 4 8.78 16.04 4.53
N VAL A 5 9.62 16.59 5.41
CA VAL A 5 9.18 17.19 6.67
C VAL A 5 8.33 18.44 6.41
N ASP A 6 8.71 19.27 5.43
CA ASP A 6 7.95 20.48 5.06
C ASP A 6 6.51 20.19 4.62
N LYS A 7 6.25 19.02 4.00
CA LYS A 7 4.91 18.57 3.59
C LYS A 7 3.97 18.33 4.79
N TYR A 8 4.53 18.02 5.96
CA TYR A 8 3.79 17.65 7.16
C TYR A 8 3.98 18.63 8.32
N LYS A 9 4.54 19.82 8.06
CA LYS A 9 4.79 20.84 9.10
C LYS A 9 3.54 21.23 9.89
N ASP A 10 2.37 21.21 9.24
CA ASP A 10 1.08 21.59 9.83
C ASP A 10 0.33 20.38 10.42
N PHE A 11 0.92 19.18 10.38
CA PHE A 11 0.35 17.98 10.95
C PHE A 11 0.67 17.90 12.45
N ASP A 12 -0.37 17.70 13.26
CA ASP A 12 -0.26 17.43 14.68
C ASP A 12 -1.23 16.31 15.06
N PHE A 13 -0.71 15.21 15.57
CA PHE A 13 -1.47 14.07 16.07
C PHE A 13 -1.92 14.27 17.53
N GLY A 14 -1.31 15.20 18.26
CA GLY A 14 -1.67 15.54 19.64
C GLY A 14 -3.08 16.11 19.76
N LYS A 15 -3.64 16.66 18.68
CA LYS A 15 -5.00 17.23 18.67
C LYS A 15 -6.13 16.19 18.68
N TYR A 16 -5.83 14.91 18.47
CA TYR A 16 -6.84 13.85 18.47
C TYR A 16 -6.96 13.22 19.86
N ASN A 17 -8.18 12.88 20.26
CA ASN A 17 -8.41 12.17 21.53
C ASN A 17 -7.99 10.68 21.42
N GLU A 18 -7.93 9.97 22.55
CA GLU A 18 -7.46 8.58 22.60
C GLU A 18 -8.25 7.64 21.68
N THR A 19 -9.58 7.79 21.63
CA THR A 19 -10.46 7.00 20.76
C THR A 19 -10.11 7.20 19.28
N GLN A 20 -9.95 8.45 18.85
CA GLN A 20 -9.57 8.79 17.49
C GLN A 20 -8.17 8.26 17.16
N LYS A 21 -7.21 8.44 18.08
CA LYS A 21 -5.85 7.91 17.91
C LYS A 21 -5.85 6.39 17.74
N TYR A 22 -6.61 5.68 18.57
CA TYR A 22 -6.77 4.22 18.48
C TYR A 22 -7.27 3.81 17.10
N ASP A 23 -8.34 4.44 16.62
CA ASP A 23 -8.95 4.08 15.34
C ASP A 23 -8.03 4.39 14.16
N ILE A 24 -7.34 5.53 14.18
CA ILE A 24 -6.35 5.91 13.18
C ILE A 24 -5.21 4.88 13.15
N LEU A 25 -4.66 4.53 14.32
CA LEU A 25 -3.53 3.60 14.42
C LEU A 25 -3.91 2.16 14.04
N LYS A 26 -5.11 1.71 14.40
CA LYS A 26 -5.66 0.44 13.94
C LYS A 26 -5.79 0.40 12.43
N LYS A 27 -6.33 1.47 11.82
CA LYS A 27 -6.46 1.58 10.36
C LYS A 27 -5.12 1.63 9.66
N LEU A 28 -4.17 2.39 10.20
CA LEU A 28 -2.79 2.43 9.72
C LEU A 28 -2.18 1.03 9.70
N PHE A 29 -2.31 0.28 10.80
CA PHE A 29 -1.83 -1.09 10.89
C PHE A 29 -2.46 -1.99 9.82
N GLU A 30 -3.79 -2.00 9.72
CA GLU A 30 -4.55 -2.81 8.76
C GLU A 30 -4.16 -2.49 7.31
N HIS A 31 -4.09 -1.21 6.95
CA HIS A 31 -3.66 -0.74 5.63
C HIS A 31 -2.22 -1.14 5.32
N HIS A 32 -1.32 -1.01 6.30
CA HIS A 32 0.08 -1.35 6.12
C HIS A 32 0.28 -2.87 5.94
N ALA A 33 -0.43 -3.69 6.72
CA ALA A 33 -0.44 -5.14 6.54
C ALA A 33 -1.04 -5.54 5.18
N ALA A 34 -2.15 -4.93 4.77
CA ALA A 34 -2.83 -5.23 3.51
C ALA A 34 -2.02 -4.81 2.28
N ALA A 35 -1.42 -3.61 2.28
CA ALA A 35 -0.61 -3.09 1.18
C ALA A 35 0.61 -3.97 0.84
N ASN A 36 1.04 -4.79 1.80
CA ASN A 36 2.16 -5.70 1.65
C ASN A 36 1.75 -7.19 1.54
N GLY A 37 0.45 -7.48 1.44
CA GLY A 37 -0.07 -8.85 1.34
C GLY A 37 0.15 -9.70 2.61
N LYS A 38 0.21 -9.07 3.78
CA LYS A 38 0.48 -9.71 5.08
C LYS A 38 -0.72 -9.68 6.04
N ASN A 39 -1.87 -9.16 5.62
CA ASN A 39 -3.09 -9.04 6.45
C ASN A 39 -3.76 -10.37 6.82
N ASN A 40 -3.41 -11.48 6.16
CA ASN A 40 -3.98 -12.80 6.41
C ASN A 40 -2.97 -13.79 7.02
N ILE A 41 -1.89 -13.28 7.63
CA ILE A 41 -0.90 -14.15 8.26
C ILE A 41 -1.28 -14.37 9.72
N SER A 42 -1.43 -15.64 10.09
CA SER A 42 -1.76 -16.05 11.45
C SER A 42 -0.77 -15.45 12.46
N GLY A 43 -1.31 -14.86 13.53
CA GLY A 43 -0.56 -14.22 14.61
C GLY A 43 -0.05 -12.80 14.32
N PHE A 44 -0.33 -12.22 13.14
CA PHE A 44 0.07 -10.84 12.79
C PHE A 44 -1.12 -9.88 12.60
N ALA A 45 -2.33 -10.32 12.96
CA ALA A 45 -3.51 -9.48 12.95
C ALA A 45 -3.48 -8.45 14.09
N PHE A 46 -4.16 -7.33 13.89
CA PHE A 46 -4.39 -6.37 14.96
C PHE A 46 -5.39 -6.94 15.95
N GLU A 47 -5.01 -6.99 17.24
CA GLU A 47 -5.85 -7.54 18.29
C GLU A 47 -6.88 -6.51 18.77
N THR A 48 -8.14 -6.93 18.85
CA THR A 48 -9.26 -6.02 19.19
C THR A 48 -10.05 -6.42 20.43
N GLU A 49 -9.74 -7.56 21.04
CA GLU A 49 -10.36 -7.97 22.30
C GLU A 49 -9.87 -7.07 23.45
N ASN A 50 -10.67 -6.98 24.51
CA ASN A 50 -10.33 -6.19 25.68
C ASN A 50 -9.08 -6.75 26.36
N GLY A 51 -8.22 -5.86 26.85
CA GLY A 51 -6.93 -6.21 27.44
C GLY A 51 -5.85 -6.63 26.44
N ARG A 52 -6.15 -6.75 25.13
CA ARG A 52 -5.14 -7.13 24.13
C ARG A 52 -4.33 -5.93 23.68
N VAL A 53 -3.01 -6.07 23.77
CA VAL A 53 -2.06 -5.02 23.39
C VAL A 53 -1.48 -5.23 22.00
N ASN A 54 -1.30 -4.11 21.29
CA ASN A 54 -0.62 -3.99 20.00
C ASN A 54 0.45 -2.90 20.08
N LEU A 55 1.54 -3.06 19.33
CA LEU A 55 2.64 -2.09 19.30
C LEU A 55 2.79 -1.50 17.89
N ILE A 56 3.02 -0.18 17.82
CA ILE A 56 3.37 0.50 16.56
C ILE A 56 4.56 1.42 16.82
N GLY A 57 5.67 1.19 16.13
CA GLY A 57 6.87 2.03 16.14
C GLY A 57 6.87 2.94 14.93
N ALA A 58 7.07 4.24 15.15
CA ALA A 58 7.01 5.25 14.11
C ALA A 58 8.31 6.03 14.01
N ARG A 59 9.05 5.80 12.92
CA ARG A 59 10.35 6.43 12.64
C ARG A 59 10.26 7.88 12.23
N GLY A 60 11.02 8.78 12.83
CA GLY A 60 10.91 10.21 12.56
C GLY A 60 9.51 10.74 12.91
N PHE A 61 8.97 10.29 14.04
CA PHE A 61 7.73 10.77 14.62
C PHE A 61 7.94 11.03 16.11
N THR A 62 7.72 12.25 16.57
CA THR A 62 7.82 12.57 18.00
C THR A 62 6.89 13.70 18.36
N LYS A 63 6.33 13.65 19.58
CA LYS A 63 5.43 14.68 20.13
C LYS A 63 4.29 15.04 19.16
N GLY A 64 3.68 14.01 18.57
CA GLY A 64 2.58 14.14 17.62
C GLY A 64 2.96 14.65 16.22
N LYS A 65 4.24 14.87 15.91
CA LYS A 65 4.69 15.50 14.66
C LYS A 65 5.62 14.60 13.88
N VAL A 66 5.58 14.75 12.55
CA VAL A 66 6.58 14.17 11.65
C VAL A 66 7.85 15.01 11.76
N VAL A 67 8.94 14.37 12.14
CA VAL A 67 10.25 15.01 12.26
C VAL A 67 11.27 14.36 11.33
N LYS A 68 12.41 15.02 11.15
CA LYS A 68 13.52 14.40 10.45
C LYS A 68 14.12 13.34 11.36
N ASP A 69 14.04 12.10 10.92
CA ASP A 69 14.82 10.98 11.48
C ASP A 69 16.32 11.33 11.37
N SER A 70 16.90 11.69 12.51
CA SER A 70 18.24 12.25 12.66
C SER A 70 19.20 11.28 13.33
N ASN A 71 18.68 10.35 14.14
CA ASN A 71 19.44 9.40 14.95
C ASN A 71 20.49 10.05 15.84
N LYS A 72 20.16 11.25 16.31
CA LYS A 72 20.93 11.99 17.31
C LYS A 72 20.13 12.23 18.58
N VAL A 73 18.83 12.00 18.54
CA VAL A 73 17.86 12.20 19.62
C VAL A 73 16.81 11.10 19.54
N PHE A 74 15.93 11.01 20.54
CA PHE A 74 14.73 10.17 20.47
C PHE A 74 13.68 10.86 19.59
N ASP A 75 13.82 10.69 18.29
CA ASP A 75 12.94 11.23 17.24
C ASP A 75 11.92 10.20 16.72
N ASP A 76 11.80 9.05 17.39
CA ASP A 76 10.79 8.04 17.13
C ASP A 76 9.76 7.96 18.26
N THR A 77 8.60 7.36 17.97
CA THR A 77 7.55 7.10 18.96
C THR A 77 7.14 5.64 18.91
N LEU A 78 7.03 5.02 20.10
CA LEU A 78 6.35 3.75 20.27
C LEU A 78 4.93 4.02 20.79
N PHE A 79 3.94 3.52 20.07
CA PHE A 79 2.55 3.49 20.49
C PHE A 79 2.18 2.12 21.03
N VAL A 80 1.53 2.10 22.18
CA VAL A 80 0.82 0.92 22.70
C VAL A 80 -0.67 1.15 22.51
N VAL A 81 -1.30 0.32 21.68
CA VAL A 81 -2.69 0.48 21.24
C VAL A 81 -3.51 -0.71 21.72
N TYR A 82 -4.50 -0.44 22.57
CA TYR A 82 -5.26 -1.48 23.25
C TYR A 82 -6.63 -0.99 23.67
N LYS A 83 -7.50 -1.91 24.09
CA LYS A 83 -8.68 -1.59 24.88
C LYS A 83 -8.40 -2.02 26.32
N ASP A 84 -8.73 -1.18 27.29
CA ASP A 84 -8.62 -1.61 28.69
C ASP A 84 -9.68 -2.67 29.04
N ALA A 85 -9.68 -3.15 30.29
CA ALA A 85 -10.61 -4.19 30.75
C ALA A 85 -12.09 -3.80 30.56
N SER A 86 -12.41 -2.50 30.63
CA SER A 86 -13.76 -1.97 30.41
C SER A 86 -14.14 -1.86 28.92
N GLY A 87 -13.18 -2.09 28.02
CA GLY A 87 -13.36 -1.93 26.58
C GLY A 87 -13.07 -0.53 26.07
N GLN A 88 -12.64 0.40 26.93
CA GLN A 88 -12.28 1.76 26.51
C GLN A 88 -10.98 1.73 25.70
N LYS A 89 -11.00 2.39 24.53
CA LYS A 89 -9.86 2.50 23.64
C LYS A 89 -8.77 3.38 24.27
N ARG A 90 -7.54 2.88 24.29
CA ARG A 90 -6.36 3.54 24.86
C ARG A 90 -5.22 3.59 23.87
N VAL A 91 -4.45 4.69 23.93
CA VAL A 91 -3.19 4.85 23.21
C VAL A 91 -2.16 5.45 24.17
N SER A 92 -1.12 4.69 24.49
CA SER A 92 0.03 5.22 25.25
C SER A 92 1.20 5.49 24.31
N GLU A 93 1.79 6.67 24.42
CA GLU A 93 2.91 7.14 23.59
C GLU A 93 4.20 7.16 24.41
N PHE A 94 5.29 6.65 23.85
CA PHE A 94 6.60 6.57 24.50
C PHE A 94 7.67 7.17 23.58
N GLU A 95 8.52 8.05 24.13
CA GLU A 95 9.73 8.51 23.45
C GLU A 95 10.63 7.30 23.18
N PHE A 96 10.95 7.10 21.91
CA PHE A 96 11.51 5.85 21.41
C PHE A 96 12.67 6.11 20.46
N ASN A 97 13.50 5.09 20.27
CA ASN A 97 14.55 5.10 19.28
C ASN A 97 14.64 3.71 18.64
N THR A 98 14.62 3.67 17.32
CA THR A 98 14.67 2.44 16.52
C THR A 98 16.04 2.17 15.87
N GLU A 99 17.05 3.00 16.22
CA GLU A 99 18.48 2.97 15.85
C GLU A 99 18.77 2.36 14.46
N PRO A 100 18.61 3.12 13.36
CA PRO A 100 18.99 2.69 12.03
C PRO A 100 20.48 2.83 11.69
N TYR A 101 21.31 3.48 12.51
CA TYR A 101 22.69 3.88 12.12
C TYR A 101 23.77 3.42 13.11
N SER A 102 24.90 2.95 12.60
CA SER A 102 26.07 2.50 13.36
C SER A 102 26.73 3.68 14.06
N LYS A 103 27.07 3.44 15.34
CA LYS A 103 27.80 4.37 16.20
C LYS A 103 29.20 4.72 15.71
N GLN A 104 29.82 3.87 14.89
CA GLN A 104 31.24 3.98 14.54
C GLN A 104 31.50 4.90 13.34
N ASN A 105 30.56 5.03 12.40
CA ASN A 105 30.82 5.70 11.13
C ASN A 105 29.61 6.48 10.56
N GLY A 106 28.47 6.53 11.27
CA GLY A 106 27.25 7.20 10.79
C GLY A 106 26.61 6.55 9.55
N GLN A 107 27.07 5.35 9.17
CA GLN A 107 26.41 4.50 8.16
C GLN A 107 25.26 3.74 8.82
N LEU A 108 24.39 3.09 8.03
CA LEU A 108 23.36 2.21 8.59
C LEU A 108 24.02 1.13 9.47
N ALA A 109 23.49 0.89 10.68
CA ALA A 109 24.03 -0.19 11.51
C ALA A 109 23.89 -1.51 10.76
N GLY A 110 24.90 -2.37 10.84
CA GLY A 110 24.89 -3.66 10.13
C GLY A 110 23.74 -4.57 10.57
N ARG A 111 23.07 -4.23 11.68
CA ARG A 111 21.98 -4.97 12.32
C ARG A 111 20.85 -4.00 12.68
N VAL A 112 20.00 -3.64 11.73
CA VAL A 112 18.85 -2.74 11.95
C VAL A 112 17.55 -3.46 11.63
N LEU A 113 16.53 -3.27 12.46
CA LEU A 113 15.18 -3.73 12.15
C LEU A 113 14.62 -2.90 10.99
N ILE A 114 14.24 -3.52 9.87
CA ILE A 114 13.61 -2.78 8.75
C ILE A 114 12.14 -2.51 9.03
N ASN A 115 11.49 -1.65 8.24
CA ASN A 115 10.03 -1.47 8.36
C ASN A 115 9.33 -2.79 8.01
N GLY A 116 8.39 -3.20 8.86
CA GLY A 116 7.97 -4.59 8.94
C GLY A 116 6.87 -4.84 9.96
N LEU A 117 6.39 -6.07 9.95
CA LEU A 117 5.59 -6.64 11.03
C LEU A 117 6.45 -7.62 11.81
N TYR A 118 6.37 -7.55 13.13
CA TYR A 118 7.17 -8.36 14.03
C TYR A 118 6.30 -8.89 15.16
N GLN A 119 6.76 -9.98 15.75
CA GLN A 119 6.18 -10.56 16.95
C GLN A 119 7.23 -10.51 18.04
N TYR A 120 6.81 -10.15 19.25
CA TYR A 120 7.65 -10.11 20.44
C TYR A 120 7.03 -10.93 21.57
N LYS A 121 7.87 -11.45 22.47
CA LYS A 121 7.47 -12.05 23.74
C LYS A 121 8.07 -11.27 24.91
N LEU A 122 7.44 -11.37 26.09
CA LEU A 122 8.06 -10.89 27.31
C LEU A 122 9.22 -11.84 27.68
N GLY A 123 10.37 -11.26 28.00
CA GLY A 123 11.58 -11.98 28.35
C GLY A 123 12.58 -11.05 29.03
N ASN A 124 13.88 -11.37 28.99
CA ASN A 124 14.91 -10.54 29.59
C ASN A 124 15.96 -10.10 28.56
N HIS A 125 16.51 -8.91 28.75
CA HIS A 125 17.71 -8.43 28.07
C HIS A 125 18.95 -8.80 28.90
N LYS A 126 20.14 -8.86 28.26
CA LYS A 126 21.43 -9.26 28.88
C LYS A 126 21.41 -10.64 29.57
N ILE A 127 20.76 -11.63 28.95
CA ILE A 127 20.78 -13.02 29.42
C ILE A 127 22.18 -13.58 29.20
N SER A 128 22.95 -13.67 30.28
CA SER A 128 24.29 -14.24 30.36
C SER A 128 24.45 -14.88 31.72
N SER A 129 25.27 -15.93 31.82
CA SER A 129 25.60 -16.58 33.10
C SER A 129 26.23 -15.63 34.12
N TYR A 130 26.74 -14.48 33.67
CA TYR A 130 27.41 -13.49 34.53
C TYR A 130 26.50 -12.37 35.04
N HIS A 131 25.22 -12.32 34.63
CA HIS A 131 24.31 -11.23 35.00
C HIS A 131 23.15 -11.76 35.85
N SER A 132 23.09 -11.34 37.13
CA SER A 132 21.92 -11.60 37.97
C SER A 132 20.72 -10.79 37.50
N HIS A 133 19.51 -11.26 37.82
CA HIS A 133 18.27 -10.57 37.47
C HIS A 133 18.04 -9.37 38.39
N ALA A 134 17.74 -8.22 37.79
CA ALA A 134 17.31 -7.02 38.48
C ALA A 134 15.81 -6.82 38.29
N SER A 135 15.11 -6.76 39.43
CA SER A 135 13.65 -6.64 39.50
C SER A 135 13.18 -5.26 39.06
N LEU A 136 12.17 -5.20 38.20
CA LEU A 136 11.50 -3.96 37.84
C LEU A 136 10.83 -3.29 39.04
N ALA A 137 10.29 -4.07 39.99
CA ALA A 137 9.68 -3.52 41.19
C ALA A 137 10.70 -2.80 42.08
N GLU A 138 11.93 -3.31 42.13
CA GLU A 138 13.03 -2.62 42.81
C GLU A 138 13.50 -1.38 42.05
N MET A 139 13.61 -1.46 40.72
CA MET A 139 13.93 -0.29 39.88
C MET A 139 12.88 0.81 40.01
N GLU A 140 11.59 0.45 40.09
CA GLU A 140 10.50 1.39 40.34
C GLU A 140 10.64 2.06 41.72
N ARG A 141 10.88 1.27 42.77
CA ARG A 141 11.01 1.79 44.13
C ARG A 141 12.23 2.70 44.31
N THR A 142 13.34 2.40 43.65
CA THR A 142 14.62 3.10 43.82
C THR A 142 14.88 4.18 42.77
N HIS A 143 14.08 4.21 41.70
CA HIS A 143 14.35 4.97 40.48
C HIS A 143 15.79 4.80 39.95
N HIS A 144 16.38 3.62 40.15
CA HIS A 144 17.75 3.32 39.74
C HIS A 144 17.78 2.19 38.71
N PHE A 145 18.40 2.44 37.55
CA PHE A 145 18.54 1.44 36.51
C PHE A 145 19.80 0.57 36.71
N ALA A 146 19.59 -0.73 36.87
CA ALA A 146 20.66 -1.70 37.09
C ALA A 146 21.33 -2.13 35.77
N GLN A 147 22.12 -1.24 35.16
CA GLN A 147 22.69 -1.41 33.81
C GLN A 147 23.49 -2.71 33.60
N ARG A 148 24.11 -3.29 34.64
CA ARG A 148 24.96 -4.49 34.56
C ARG A 148 24.22 -5.80 34.82
N HIS A 149 22.91 -5.75 34.96
CA HIS A 149 22.08 -6.90 35.29
C HIS A 149 21.27 -7.36 34.09
N ASN A 150 20.72 -8.57 34.18
CA ASN A 150 19.66 -8.98 33.28
C ASN A 150 18.35 -8.34 33.80
N TYR A 151 17.50 -7.86 32.90
CA TYR A 151 16.26 -7.18 33.27
C TYR A 151 15.19 -7.46 32.25
N ARG A 152 13.92 -7.34 32.64
CA ARG A 152 12.77 -7.56 31.75
C ARG A 152 12.92 -6.77 30.46
N ALA A 153 12.45 -7.29 29.33
CA ALA A 153 12.42 -6.65 28.01
C ALA A 153 11.43 -7.37 27.08
N LEU A 154 11.16 -6.80 25.91
CA LEU A 154 10.52 -7.54 24.82
C LEU A 154 11.58 -8.15 23.91
N ARG A 155 11.48 -9.45 23.67
CA ARG A 155 12.36 -10.20 22.76
C ARG A 155 11.65 -10.53 21.46
N ILE A 156 12.32 -10.28 20.34
CA ILE A 156 11.80 -10.62 19.03
C ILE A 156 11.67 -12.14 18.89
N VAL A 157 10.56 -12.61 18.34
CA VAL A 157 10.34 -14.05 18.08
C VAL A 157 10.18 -14.38 16.60
N LYS A 158 9.63 -13.45 15.81
CA LYS A 158 9.43 -13.62 14.37
C LYS A 158 9.31 -12.26 13.70
N GLY A 159 9.79 -12.16 12.47
CA GLY A 159 9.70 -10.95 11.66
C GLY A 159 9.20 -11.23 10.24
N LEU A 160 8.46 -10.26 9.70
CA LEU A 160 8.01 -10.21 8.31
C LEU A 160 8.43 -8.87 7.73
N ALA A 161 9.45 -8.91 6.87
CA ALA A 161 9.91 -7.74 6.14
C ALA A 161 8.88 -7.23 5.14
N PHE A 162 8.74 -5.90 5.05
CA PHE A 162 8.03 -5.27 3.94
C PHE A 162 8.95 -4.83 2.80
N ARG A 163 10.19 -4.39 3.09
CA ARG A 163 11.34 -4.21 2.15
C ARG A 163 12.57 -3.66 2.86
N ALA A 164 13.77 -4.07 2.45
CA ALA A 164 15.02 -3.39 2.78
C ALA A 164 15.22 -2.20 1.82
N GLN A 165 15.17 -0.97 2.31
CA GLN A 165 15.73 0.16 1.59
C GLN A 165 17.21 0.28 1.98
N ASN A 166 18.12 -0.03 1.05
CA ASN A 166 19.53 0.40 1.03
C ASN A 166 20.61 -0.32 1.86
N THR A 167 20.63 -1.65 1.98
CA THR A 167 21.88 -2.34 2.37
C THR A 167 22.15 -3.55 1.50
N GLY A 168 23.37 -3.65 0.98
CA GLY A 168 23.83 -4.63 -0.02
C GLY A 168 23.73 -6.11 0.37
N SER A 169 23.24 -6.44 1.56
CA SER A 169 22.73 -7.77 1.94
C SER A 169 22.15 -7.68 3.35
N ALA A 170 20.85 -7.49 3.50
CA ALA A 170 20.18 -7.68 4.80
C ALA A 170 18.78 -8.27 4.57
N LYS A 171 18.70 -9.60 4.56
CA LYS A 171 17.41 -10.28 4.74
C LYS A 171 16.89 -9.94 6.14
N ALA A 172 15.57 -9.81 6.31
CA ALA A 172 15.02 -9.79 7.66
C ALA A 172 15.42 -11.07 8.39
N PRO A 173 15.51 -11.04 9.73
CA PRO A 173 15.68 -12.25 10.50
C PRO A 173 14.47 -13.17 10.26
N GLU A 174 14.70 -14.31 9.62
CA GLU A 174 13.70 -15.38 9.46
C GLU A 174 13.83 -16.34 10.65
N TYR A 175 13.23 -15.96 11.78
CA TYR A 175 13.08 -16.86 12.93
C TYR A 175 11.67 -17.44 12.93
N GLU A 176 11.56 -18.77 12.98
CA GLU A 176 10.27 -19.45 13.05
C GLU A 176 9.80 -19.53 14.51
N PHE A 177 8.84 -18.66 14.87
CA PHE A 177 8.16 -18.77 16.17
C PHE A 177 7.35 -20.07 16.23
N SER A 178 7.72 -20.94 17.18
CA SER A 178 6.93 -22.11 17.55
C SER A 178 6.56 -22.02 19.04
N PRO A 179 5.28 -21.87 19.40
CA PRO A 179 4.84 -21.83 20.80
C PRO A 179 5.15 -23.15 21.54
N ASN A 180 5.37 -24.25 20.81
CA ASN A 180 5.73 -25.57 21.36
C ASN A 180 7.26 -25.76 21.54
N LYS A 181 8.08 -24.82 21.08
CA LYS A 181 9.53 -24.79 21.26
C LYS A 181 10.00 -23.37 21.66
N PRO A 182 9.62 -22.88 22.85
CA PRO A 182 9.98 -21.53 23.31
C PRO A 182 11.49 -21.30 23.46
N ASP A 183 12.27 -22.40 23.48
CA ASP A 183 13.69 -22.45 23.85
C ASP A 183 14.64 -22.77 22.69
N ALA A 184 14.23 -22.64 21.42
CA ALA A 184 15.20 -22.64 20.32
C ALA A 184 16.10 -21.38 20.44
N PRO A 185 17.41 -21.52 20.76
CA PRO A 185 18.31 -20.42 21.13
C PRO A 185 18.98 -19.85 19.85
N SER A 186 19.72 -18.74 19.78
CA SER A 186 20.32 -17.78 20.72
C SER A 186 20.95 -16.64 19.90
N THR A 187 21.04 -15.43 20.44
CA THR A 187 22.31 -14.85 20.94
C THR A 187 22.02 -13.52 21.62
N THR A 188 22.94 -13.08 22.46
CA THR A 188 23.02 -11.80 23.18
C THR A 188 22.87 -10.51 22.34
N ASN A 189 22.52 -10.62 21.05
CA ASN A 189 22.54 -9.57 20.03
C ASN A 189 21.19 -9.37 19.30
N GLU A 190 20.08 -9.72 19.93
CA GLU A 190 18.74 -9.63 19.33
C GLU A 190 18.15 -8.21 19.38
N HIS A 191 17.33 -7.86 18.37
CA HIS A 191 16.62 -6.58 18.21
C HIS A 191 15.51 -6.37 19.28
N ASN A 192 15.89 -6.36 20.55
CA ASN A 192 15.00 -6.26 21.69
C ASN A 192 14.37 -4.86 21.81
N ILE A 193 13.23 -4.77 22.50
CA ILE A 193 12.71 -3.48 22.99
C ILE A 193 12.94 -3.41 24.50
N HIS A 194 13.71 -2.44 24.96
CA HIS A 194 14.12 -2.34 26.36
C HIS A 194 14.42 -0.89 26.79
N TYR A 195 14.69 -0.66 28.07
CA TYR A 195 15.16 0.64 28.56
C TYR A 195 16.58 0.92 28.07
N GLY A 196 16.85 2.14 27.59
CA GLY A 196 18.22 2.54 27.31
C GLY A 196 18.36 3.82 26.51
N GLY A 197 19.61 4.10 26.16
CA GLY A 197 19.99 5.22 25.32
C GLY A 197 20.12 6.58 26.03
N GLU A 198 19.82 6.63 27.33
CA GLU A 198 20.05 7.79 28.18
C GLU A 198 21.49 7.80 28.73
N GLY A 199 22.08 8.99 28.86
CA GLY A 199 23.44 9.18 29.33
C GLY A 199 23.75 10.64 29.60
N PRO A 200 24.87 10.95 30.28
CA PRO A 200 25.35 12.31 30.40
C PRO A 200 25.40 12.96 29.01
N ASN A 201 24.78 14.13 28.86
CA ASN A 201 24.77 14.94 27.63
C ASN A 201 24.02 14.32 26.42
N ASN A 202 23.05 13.43 26.60
CA ASN A 202 22.28 12.80 25.51
C ASN A 202 23.16 12.11 24.45
N SER A 203 24.30 11.55 24.87
CA SER A 203 25.24 10.89 23.97
C SER A 203 24.66 9.59 23.41
N THR A 204 24.65 9.45 22.08
CA THR A 204 24.24 8.22 21.38
C THR A 204 25.16 7.02 21.64
N ARG A 205 26.29 7.23 22.34
CA ARG A 205 27.22 6.16 22.75
C ARG A 205 26.56 5.12 23.66
N ASN A 206 25.51 5.48 24.39
CA ASN A 206 24.78 4.58 25.29
C ASN A 206 23.64 3.79 24.62
N TRP A 207 23.44 3.95 23.32
CA TRP A 207 22.39 3.25 22.58
C TRP A 207 22.74 1.75 22.47
N SER A 208 21.85 0.88 22.03
CA SER A 208 22.16 -0.56 21.95
C SER A 208 22.03 -0.98 20.50
N GLU A 209 23.17 -1.12 19.82
CA GLU A 209 23.22 -1.31 18.36
C GLU A 209 22.27 -2.43 17.92
N GLY A 210 21.22 -2.04 17.19
CA GLY A 210 20.18 -2.93 16.68
C GLY A 210 19.00 -3.19 17.61
N CYS A 211 19.08 -2.89 18.90
CA CYS A 211 17.91 -2.85 19.76
C CYS A 211 17.10 -1.56 19.55
N GLN A 212 15.90 -1.53 20.10
CA GLN A 212 15.06 -0.35 20.16
C GLN A 212 14.88 0.04 21.61
N THR A 213 15.04 1.32 21.92
CA THR A 213 15.13 1.77 23.31
C THR A 213 14.03 2.76 23.67
N VAL A 214 13.40 2.53 24.82
CA VAL A 214 12.45 3.46 25.44
C VAL A 214 13.20 4.43 26.35
N LYS A 215 12.92 5.72 26.18
CA LYS A 215 13.52 6.78 26.97
C LYS A 215 12.80 6.98 28.31
N GLY A 216 13.56 7.10 29.39
CA GLY A 216 13.07 7.34 30.74
C GLY A 216 12.69 6.05 31.45
N LEU A 217 13.24 5.82 32.64
CA LEU A 217 12.99 4.61 33.43
C LEU A 217 11.49 4.49 33.78
N ASP A 218 10.84 5.59 34.15
CA ASP A 218 9.42 5.60 34.49
C ASP A 218 8.53 5.26 33.28
N ASN A 219 8.89 5.77 32.11
CA ASN A 219 8.22 5.42 30.84
C ASN A 219 8.41 3.94 30.52
N TYR A 220 9.60 3.39 30.78
CA TYR A 220 9.86 1.98 30.58
C TYR A 220 9.04 1.09 31.51
N ILE A 221 9.00 1.43 32.80
CA ILE A 221 8.17 0.74 33.80
C ILE A 221 6.70 0.82 33.40
N ARG A 222 6.22 1.99 32.98
CA ARG A 222 4.85 2.18 32.48
C ARG A 222 4.55 1.30 31.27
N LEU A 223 5.47 1.20 30.30
CA LEU A 223 5.31 0.31 29.14
C LEU A 223 5.12 -1.15 29.61
N LEU A 224 5.99 -1.62 30.50
CA LEU A 224 5.93 -3.00 30.98
C LEU A 224 4.67 -3.26 31.81
N LYS A 225 4.20 -2.32 32.64
CA LYS A 225 2.90 -2.43 33.32
C LYS A 225 1.74 -2.67 32.35
N ILE A 226 1.69 -1.94 31.23
CA ILE A 226 0.63 -2.10 30.23
C ILE A 226 0.73 -3.48 29.56
N LEU A 227 1.95 -3.91 29.21
CA LEU A 227 2.17 -5.20 28.56
C LEU A 227 1.85 -6.39 29.47
N GLU A 228 2.26 -6.32 30.74
CA GLU A 228 2.06 -7.41 31.69
C GLU A 228 0.58 -7.60 32.08
N GLN A 229 -0.28 -6.60 31.86
CA GLN A 229 -1.74 -6.73 32.01
C GLN A 229 -2.39 -7.64 30.96
N ASP A 230 -1.75 -7.87 29.81
CA ASP A 230 -2.25 -8.81 28.81
C ASP A 230 -1.75 -10.23 29.08
N TYR A 231 -2.46 -10.95 29.95
CA TYR A 231 -2.12 -12.33 30.33
C TYR A 231 -2.15 -13.36 29.19
N SER A 232 -2.56 -12.99 27.96
CA SER A 232 -2.33 -13.90 26.82
C SER A 232 -0.90 -13.90 26.30
N LEU A 233 -0.09 -12.91 26.67
CA LEU A 233 1.27 -12.82 26.16
C LEU A 233 2.18 -13.89 26.77
N VAL A 234 3.00 -14.50 25.93
CA VAL A 234 4.08 -15.40 26.35
C VAL A 234 5.05 -14.65 27.26
N GLY A 235 5.40 -15.28 28.38
CA GLY A 235 6.30 -14.76 29.40
C GLY A 235 5.59 -14.03 30.54
N THR A 236 4.26 -13.93 30.54
CA THR A 236 3.47 -13.26 31.59
C THR A 236 3.43 -14.02 32.91
N ILE A 237 3.69 -15.34 32.90
CA ILE A 237 3.90 -16.09 34.16
C ILE A 237 5.01 -15.51 35.03
N ASN A 238 5.94 -14.76 34.41
CA ASN A 238 7.04 -14.05 35.05
C ASN A 238 6.78 -12.55 35.22
N ASN A 239 5.52 -12.11 35.29
CA ASN A 239 5.19 -10.71 35.56
C ASN A 239 5.86 -10.19 36.83
N GLU A 240 6.38 -8.97 36.79
CA GLU A 240 7.10 -8.33 37.89
C GLU A 240 6.37 -7.13 38.49
N LEU A 241 5.49 -6.48 37.72
CA LEU A 241 4.84 -5.22 38.10
C LEU A 241 3.32 -5.33 38.28
N VAL A 242 2.73 -6.45 37.84
CA VAL A 242 1.31 -6.78 38.02
C VAL A 242 1.18 -8.22 38.51
N ALA A 243 -0.03 -8.63 38.90
CA ALA A 243 -0.27 -9.99 39.37
C ALA A 243 0.15 -11.03 38.32
N LYS A 244 0.75 -12.13 38.80
CA LYS A 244 1.19 -13.25 37.96
C LYS A 244 -0.03 -14.13 37.65
N PRO A 245 -0.27 -14.46 36.36
CA PRO A 245 -1.29 -15.44 36.00
C PRO A 245 -0.87 -16.85 36.43
N ALA A 246 -1.84 -17.75 36.62
CA ALA A 246 -1.59 -19.14 37.01
C ALA A 246 -0.93 -19.97 35.90
N THR A 247 -1.14 -19.59 34.64
CA THR A 247 -0.56 -20.22 33.45
C THR A 247 0.05 -19.15 32.56
N ASP A 248 1.10 -19.50 31.83
CA ASP A 248 1.67 -18.57 30.86
C ASP A 248 0.73 -18.35 29.67
N GLY A 249 0.86 -17.18 29.05
CA GLY A 249 0.20 -16.89 27.79
C GLY A 249 0.83 -17.66 26.63
N ASN A 250 0.12 -17.77 25.51
CA ASN A 250 0.56 -18.48 24.31
C ASN A 250 0.71 -17.58 23.07
N ARG A 251 0.46 -16.27 23.23
CA ARG A 251 0.45 -15.28 22.16
C ARG A 251 1.71 -14.41 22.18
N ALA A 252 2.21 -14.03 21.01
CA ALA A 252 3.20 -12.97 20.89
C ALA A 252 2.51 -11.61 20.70
N VAL A 253 3.09 -10.53 21.23
CA VAL A 253 2.60 -9.17 20.94
C VAL A 253 2.99 -8.79 19.52
N VAL A 254 2.04 -8.23 18.78
CA VAL A 254 2.27 -7.81 17.40
C VAL A 254 2.82 -6.39 17.38
N TYR A 255 3.87 -6.19 16.58
CA TYR A 255 4.59 -4.93 16.44
C TYR A 255 4.70 -4.52 14.97
N ALA A 256 4.15 -3.36 14.60
CA ALA A 256 4.38 -2.76 13.29
C ALA A 256 5.43 -1.65 13.39
N LEU A 257 6.53 -1.77 12.64
CA LEU A 257 7.53 -0.71 12.49
C LEU A 257 7.34 -0.03 11.15
N LEU A 258 7.11 1.28 11.18
CA LEU A 258 6.75 2.10 10.02
C LEU A 258 7.39 3.49 10.07
N ASP A 259 7.30 4.24 8.97
CA ASP A 259 7.74 5.63 8.92
C ASP A 259 6.67 6.57 9.46
N GLY A 260 7.07 7.58 10.23
CA GLY A 260 6.21 8.54 10.90
C GLY A 260 5.28 9.32 9.97
N HIS A 261 5.71 9.58 8.74
CA HIS A 261 4.86 10.25 7.75
C HIS A 261 3.62 9.43 7.37
N GLN A 262 3.64 8.11 7.55
CA GLN A 262 2.50 7.23 7.29
C GLN A 262 1.36 7.46 8.29
N ILE A 263 1.67 7.83 9.56
CA ILE A 263 0.65 8.26 10.54
C ILE A 263 -0.06 9.51 10.03
N ALA A 264 0.71 10.49 9.53
CA ALA A 264 0.14 11.73 9.03
C ALA A 264 -0.74 11.52 7.78
N ASP A 265 -0.31 10.64 6.87
CA ASP A 265 -1.09 10.30 5.68
C ASP A 265 -2.39 9.55 6.04
N GLU A 266 -2.33 8.57 6.94
CA GLU A 266 -3.53 7.84 7.40
C GLU A 266 -4.51 8.76 8.13
N THR A 267 -4.01 9.60 9.03
CA THR A 267 -4.84 10.57 9.76
C THR A 267 -5.58 11.49 8.80
N LYS A 268 -4.91 11.98 7.74
CA LYS A 268 -5.54 12.82 6.70
C LYS A 268 -6.65 12.07 5.96
N ILE A 269 -6.52 10.76 5.78
CA ILE A 269 -7.57 9.92 5.17
C ILE A 269 -8.76 9.81 6.12
N GLN A 270 -8.52 9.53 7.41
CA GLN A 270 -9.59 9.35 8.40
C GLN A 270 -10.35 10.64 8.70
N VAL A 271 -9.67 11.78 8.82
CA VAL A 271 -10.33 13.08 9.04
C VAL A 271 -11.19 13.48 7.86
N LYS A 272 -10.67 13.34 6.62
CA LYS A 272 -11.47 13.60 5.41
C LYS A 272 -12.68 12.69 5.29
N PHE A 273 -12.63 11.50 5.87
CA PHE A 273 -13.76 10.58 5.91
C PHE A 273 -14.81 11.04 6.92
N LEU A 274 -14.40 11.40 8.14
CA LEU A 274 -15.28 11.90 9.20
C LEU A 274 -15.92 13.24 8.85
N ASP A 275 -15.15 14.21 8.35
CA ASP A 275 -15.66 15.52 7.92
C ASP A 275 -16.71 15.42 6.80
N ARG A 276 -16.72 14.31 6.05
CA ARG A 276 -17.68 14.06 4.96
C ARG A 276 -18.91 13.27 5.38
N ILE A 277 -18.83 12.50 6.46
CA ILE A 277 -19.97 11.76 7.02
C ILE A 277 -20.75 12.63 8.02
N LEU A 278 -20.06 13.52 8.73
CA LEU A 278 -20.67 14.40 9.73
C LEU A 278 -21.26 15.69 9.14
N GLN A 279 -21.24 15.87 7.81
CA GLN A 279 -22.10 16.87 7.18
C GLN A 279 -23.54 16.32 7.16
N PRO A 280 -24.53 17.05 7.71
CA PRO A 280 -25.90 16.60 7.69
C PRO A 280 -26.33 16.40 6.22
N MET A 281 -26.69 15.16 5.88
CA MET A 281 -27.11 14.79 4.53
C MET A 281 -28.56 15.23 4.31
N VAL A 282 -28.78 16.54 4.18
CA VAL A 282 -30.08 17.14 3.93
C VAL A 282 -30.43 17.06 2.44
N ASP A 283 -31.68 16.72 2.12
CA ASP A 283 -32.22 16.64 0.74
C ASP A 283 -31.52 15.61 -0.17
N VAL A 284 -30.99 14.54 0.42
CA VAL A 284 -30.32 13.46 -0.32
C VAL A 284 -31.33 12.37 -0.67
N TRP A 285 -31.58 12.22 -1.97
CA TRP A 285 -32.33 11.08 -2.48
C TRP A 285 -31.47 9.82 -2.44
N TYR A 286 -31.98 8.78 -1.79
CA TYR A 286 -31.35 7.47 -1.74
C TYR A 286 -32.19 6.43 -2.46
N GLU A 287 -31.49 5.50 -3.09
CA GLU A 287 -32.06 4.26 -3.61
C GLU A 287 -31.27 3.10 -3.01
N ILE A 288 -31.95 2.27 -2.23
CA ILE A 288 -31.41 1.05 -1.66
C ILE A 288 -31.97 -0.12 -2.46
N ARG A 289 -31.08 -0.95 -3.00
CA ARG A 289 -31.46 -2.17 -3.71
C ARG A 289 -31.08 -3.40 -2.91
N HIS A 290 -32.05 -4.28 -2.68
CA HIS A 290 -31.86 -5.56 -2.01
C HIS A 290 -32.58 -6.65 -2.82
N GLY A 291 -31.81 -7.55 -3.44
CA GLY A 291 -32.35 -8.52 -4.39
C GLY A 291 -33.15 -7.84 -5.52
N ASN A 292 -34.43 -8.23 -5.67
CA ASN A 292 -35.35 -7.65 -6.65
C ASN A 292 -36.12 -6.43 -6.12
N GLN A 293 -35.94 -6.06 -4.85
CA GLN A 293 -36.62 -4.93 -4.24
C GLN A 293 -35.78 -3.66 -4.38
N THR A 294 -36.46 -2.55 -4.63
CA THR A 294 -35.87 -1.22 -4.70
C THR A 294 -36.67 -0.31 -3.78
N ILE A 295 -36.02 0.23 -2.75
CA ILE A 295 -36.57 1.22 -1.84
C ILE A 295 -35.99 2.57 -2.21
N ARG A 296 -36.85 3.58 -2.36
CA ARG A 296 -36.48 4.95 -2.71
C ARG A 296 -37.02 5.88 -1.64
N GLY A 297 -36.20 6.84 -1.23
CA GLY A 297 -36.62 7.88 -0.30
C GLY A 297 -35.79 9.15 -0.46
N LYS A 298 -36.26 10.21 0.19
CA LYS A 298 -35.56 11.49 0.30
C LYS A 298 -35.35 11.74 1.79
N THR A 299 -34.14 12.12 2.19
CA THR A 299 -33.96 12.66 3.55
C THR A 299 -34.65 14.02 3.63
N ASP A 300 -35.44 14.24 4.68
CA ASP A 300 -36.09 15.53 4.92
C ASP A 300 -35.10 16.54 5.52
N HIS A 301 -35.60 17.74 5.84
CA HIS A 301 -34.77 18.87 6.26
C HIS A 301 -34.05 18.65 7.60
N ASP A 302 -34.48 17.69 8.41
CA ASP A 302 -33.93 17.45 9.75
C ASP A 302 -32.92 16.30 9.78
N GLY A 303 -32.64 15.67 8.63
CA GLY A 303 -31.64 14.61 8.52
C GLY A 303 -32.04 13.32 9.23
N ASP A 304 -33.34 13.08 9.41
CA ASP A 304 -33.81 11.95 10.19
C ASP A 304 -33.71 10.65 9.37
N THR A 305 -32.91 9.71 9.88
CA THR A 305 -32.62 8.41 9.23
C THR A 305 -33.57 7.32 9.73
N VAL A 306 -34.88 7.56 9.68
CA VAL A 306 -35.88 6.61 10.20
C VAL A 306 -36.05 5.36 9.31
N ALA A 307 -35.44 5.31 8.11
CA ALA A 307 -35.69 4.24 7.14
C ALA A 307 -34.65 3.09 7.09
N LEU A 308 -33.74 2.95 8.07
CA LEU A 308 -32.71 1.90 8.07
C LEU A 308 -32.88 0.91 9.23
N PHE A 309 -34.05 0.27 9.33
CA PHE A 309 -34.22 -0.89 10.19
C PHE A 309 -34.77 -2.08 9.40
N GLY A 310 -33.95 -3.12 9.24
CA GLY A 310 -34.39 -4.42 8.70
C GLY A 310 -33.32 -5.25 7.99
N HIS A 311 -32.83 -6.27 8.70
CA HIS A 311 -32.35 -7.59 8.23
C HIS A 311 -30.95 -7.88 7.64
N ASP A 312 -30.46 -9.03 8.14
CA ASP A 312 -29.44 -10.03 7.74
C ASP A 312 -28.00 -9.58 7.36
N PRO A 313 -26.99 -9.88 8.21
CA PRO A 313 -25.58 -9.54 7.96
C PRO A 313 -24.91 -10.26 6.78
N ASN A 314 -25.58 -11.18 6.08
CA ASN A 314 -24.98 -11.92 4.96
C ASN A 314 -25.23 -11.30 3.57
N ASN A 315 -25.98 -10.21 3.44
CA ASN A 315 -26.30 -9.60 2.14
C ASN A 315 -25.68 -8.21 1.94
N LYS A 316 -24.93 -8.05 0.83
CA LYS A 316 -24.29 -6.77 0.46
C LYS A 316 -25.34 -5.75 0.01
N ILE A 317 -25.48 -4.66 0.76
CA ILE A 317 -26.34 -3.52 0.40
C ILE A 317 -25.61 -2.62 -0.60
N GLY A 318 -26.26 -2.27 -1.71
CA GLY A 318 -25.75 -1.31 -2.70
C GLY A 318 -26.57 -0.02 -2.65
N ILE A 319 -25.91 1.10 -2.32
CA ILE A 319 -26.54 2.44 -2.28
C ILE A 319 -26.06 3.26 -3.48
N LYS A 320 -26.98 3.92 -4.19
CA LYS A 320 -26.67 4.96 -5.19
C LYS A 320 -27.43 6.25 -4.89
N VAL A 321 -26.73 7.37 -5.02
CA VAL A 321 -27.24 8.73 -4.77
C VAL A 321 -27.25 9.51 -6.10
N LYS A 322 -28.31 10.28 -6.38
CA LYS A 322 -28.45 11.17 -7.56
C LYS A 322 -29.20 12.46 -7.18
N GLY A 323 -28.90 13.60 -7.82
CA GLY A 323 -29.69 14.83 -7.63
C GLY A 323 -29.57 15.84 -8.79
N PRO A 324 -30.64 16.66 -9.00
CA PRO A 324 -30.56 18.09 -9.32
C PRO A 324 -31.30 18.97 -8.28
N VAL A 325 -31.09 20.29 -8.36
CA VAL A 325 -31.37 21.32 -7.33
C VAL A 325 -32.80 21.89 -7.41
N GLY A 326 -33.43 22.16 -6.26
CA GLY A 326 -34.70 22.89 -6.12
C GLY A 326 -34.74 23.75 -4.85
N ASN A 327 -35.44 24.89 -4.92
CA ASN A 327 -35.31 26.07 -4.03
C ASN A 327 -36.17 26.00 -2.74
N ALA A 328 -35.70 26.70 -1.70
CA ALA A 328 -36.11 26.61 -0.30
C ALA A 328 -37.47 27.27 0.05
N LYS A 329 -38.15 26.73 1.09
CA LYS A 329 -38.77 27.47 2.22
C LYS A 329 -39.70 26.58 3.07
N LYS A 330 -39.30 26.28 4.32
CA LYS A 330 -40.04 26.42 5.61
C LYS A 330 -39.62 25.35 6.66
N LEU A 331 -38.96 25.81 7.74
CA LEU A 331 -39.17 25.54 9.21
C LEU A 331 -39.15 24.07 9.73
N PRO A 332 -39.10 23.78 11.06
CA PRO A 332 -38.51 24.40 12.27
C PRO A 332 -37.64 23.38 13.10
N PRO A 333 -37.07 23.68 14.30
CA PRO A 333 -36.04 22.86 14.94
C PRO A 333 -36.59 21.82 15.92
N VAL A 334 -36.06 20.59 15.91
CA VAL A 334 -36.27 19.62 17.01
C VAL A 334 -34.96 18.89 17.36
N GLN A 335 -34.61 18.93 18.64
CA GLN A 335 -33.51 18.21 19.29
C GLN A 335 -33.88 16.75 19.55
N THR A 336 -32.98 15.80 19.26
CA THR A 336 -32.95 14.49 19.95
C THR A 336 -31.53 13.89 20.05
N ASP A 337 -31.34 13.03 21.05
CA ASP A 337 -30.10 12.68 21.78
C ASP A 337 -29.00 11.84 21.08
N GLU A 338 -27.76 12.05 21.54
CA GLU A 338 -26.46 11.52 21.04
C GLU A 338 -26.28 9.98 21.04
N ASN A 339 -27.17 9.19 21.65
CA ASN A 339 -26.90 7.78 21.96
C ASN A 339 -27.32 6.73 20.89
N VAL A 340 -27.72 7.15 19.69
CA VAL A 340 -28.09 6.23 18.60
C VAL A 340 -26.98 6.07 17.53
N PHE A 341 -25.90 6.86 17.61
CA PHE A 341 -24.90 6.95 16.54
C PHE A 341 -24.04 5.69 16.28
N HIS A 342 -24.00 4.73 17.20
CA HIS A 342 -22.94 3.70 17.21
C HIS A 342 -23.32 2.31 16.71
N LYS A 343 -24.55 2.05 16.25
CA LYS A 343 -24.97 0.65 16.00
C LYS A 343 -25.02 0.15 14.55
N TYR A 344 -24.97 1.00 13.53
CA TYR A 344 -24.99 0.52 12.13
C TYR A 344 -24.25 1.45 11.17
N LEU A 345 -22.98 1.17 10.89
CA LEU A 345 -22.24 1.82 9.79
C LEU A 345 -21.48 0.76 8.98
N CYS A 346 -22.22 0.02 8.17
CA CYS A 346 -21.64 -0.93 7.21
C CYS A 346 -21.89 -0.46 5.78
N VAL A 347 -20.78 -0.28 5.06
CA VAL A 347 -20.61 -0.23 3.60
C VAL A 347 -21.10 1.04 2.88
N ILE A 348 -20.38 2.14 3.08
CA ILE A 348 -20.14 3.11 1.99
C ILE A 348 -18.62 3.21 1.79
N SER A 349 -18.14 2.69 0.66
CA SER A 349 -16.75 2.84 0.26
C SER A 349 -16.40 4.34 0.11
N PRO A 350 -15.26 4.82 0.63
CA PRO A 350 -14.80 6.20 0.47
C PRO A 350 -14.75 6.69 -0.99
N LYS A 351 -14.72 5.76 -1.95
CA LYS A 351 -14.66 6.03 -3.39
C LYS A 351 -15.97 6.60 -3.95
N VAL A 352 -17.13 6.27 -3.36
CA VAL A 352 -18.45 6.71 -3.86
C VAL A 352 -18.72 8.19 -3.55
N LEU A 353 -18.23 8.69 -2.40
CA LEU A 353 -18.38 10.10 -2.01
C LEU A 353 -17.38 11.06 -2.68
N CYS A 354 -16.37 10.53 -3.36
CA CYS A 354 -15.30 11.36 -3.95
C CYS A 354 -15.54 11.76 -5.41
N ASP A 355 -16.49 11.13 -6.11
CA ASP A 355 -16.58 11.19 -7.58
C ASP A 355 -17.84 11.92 -8.09
N GLY A 356 -18.76 12.34 -7.21
CA GLY A 356 -19.86 13.24 -7.55
C GLY A 356 -19.62 14.63 -6.96
N MET A 357 -19.70 15.66 -7.81
CA MET A 357 -19.71 17.11 -7.54
C MET A 357 -18.50 17.86 -8.10
N SER A 358 -18.62 18.19 -9.38
CA SER A 358 -17.92 19.28 -10.06
C SER A 358 -18.41 20.63 -9.51
N ARG A 359 -17.52 21.61 -9.38
CA ARG A 359 -17.87 23.00 -9.05
C ARG A 359 -18.75 23.64 -10.14
N PRO A 360 -19.61 24.61 -9.81
CA PRO A 360 -20.45 25.30 -10.77
C PRO A 360 -19.68 26.49 -11.34
N ASP A 361 -19.15 26.36 -12.55
CA ASP A 361 -18.75 27.52 -13.35
C ASP A 361 -18.92 27.17 -14.84
N GLY A 362 -19.71 27.99 -15.54
CA GLY A 362 -19.71 28.05 -17.00
C GLY A 362 -20.94 27.46 -17.68
N ASP A 363 -21.67 28.36 -18.32
CA ASP A 363 -22.82 28.20 -19.19
C ASP A 363 -22.90 26.94 -20.06
N HIS A 364 -24.15 26.48 -20.25
CA HIS A 364 -24.78 26.05 -21.51
C HIS A 364 -25.49 24.68 -21.52
N LYS A 365 -26.80 24.78 -21.82
CA LYS A 365 -27.77 23.92 -22.53
C LYS A 365 -27.93 22.43 -22.14
N GLU A 366 -29.19 22.05 -21.95
CA GLU A 366 -29.67 20.67 -21.87
C GLU A 366 -29.39 19.88 -23.19
N PRO A 367 -28.95 18.61 -23.10
CA PRO A 367 -29.09 17.67 -24.20
C PRO A 367 -30.24 16.66 -23.98
N ASP A 368 -30.97 16.43 -25.08
CA ASP A 368 -32.12 15.52 -25.26
C ASP A 368 -31.94 14.08 -24.76
N ILE A 369 -33.05 13.49 -24.29
CA ILE A 369 -33.12 12.25 -23.49
C ILE A 369 -33.31 10.96 -24.32
N GLU A 370 -33.51 10.98 -25.63
CA GLU A 370 -34.08 9.81 -26.30
C GLU A 370 -33.14 8.64 -26.68
N LYS A 371 -31.83 8.67 -26.38
CA LYS A 371 -30.96 7.51 -26.68
C LYS A 371 -29.93 7.22 -25.61
N THR A 372 -30.31 6.55 -24.52
CA THR A 372 -29.34 5.73 -23.76
C THR A 372 -29.90 4.41 -23.25
N GLN A 373 -29.40 3.35 -23.87
CA GLN A 373 -29.41 1.98 -23.36
C GLN A 373 -28.69 1.88 -22.01
N SER A 374 -29.15 0.91 -21.22
CA SER A 374 -28.59 0.41 -19.95
C SER A 374 -27.05 0.50 -19.87
N LYS A 375 -26.54 1.26 -18.88
CA LYS A 375 -25.11 1.30 -18.54
C LYS A 375 -24.88 0.69 -17.16
N THR A 376 -24.32 -0.52 -17.17
CA THR A 376 -23.61 -1.16 -16.05
C THR A 376 -22.41 -0.30 -15.62
N HIS A 377 -22.26 -0.08 -14.32
CA HIS A 377 -21.35 0.94 -13.76
C HIS A 377 -19.87 0.56 -13.86
N LYS A 378 -19.08 1.46 -14.46
CA LYS A 378 -17.61 1.44 -14.52
C LYS A 378 -17.02 1.98 -13.22
N HIS A 379 -16.04 1.30 -12.64
CA HIS A 379 -15.21 1.82 -11.56
C HIS A 379 -14.38 3.02 -12.06
N HIS A 380 -14.48 4.16 -11.38
CA HIS A 380 -13.66 5.34 -11.65
C HIS A 380 -12.23 5.12 -11.16
N ASN A 381 -11.31 5.04 -12.11
CA ASN A 381 -9.89 5.30 -11.93
C ASN A 381 -9.72 6.82 -12.12
N LYS A 382 -9.39 7.58 -11.07
CA LYS A 382 -9.18 9.03 -11.21
C LYS A 382 -7.94 9.27 -12.07
N GLU A 383 -8.17 9.74 -13.29
CA GLU A 383 -7.13 10.20 -14.22
C GLU A 383 -6.31 11.32 -13.55
N ARG A 384 -5.06 11.01 -13.19
CA ARG A 384 -4.09 12.04 -12.84
C ARG A 384 -3.66 12.75 -14.13
N LYS A 385 -3.79 14.08 -14.17
CA LYS A 385 -3.18 14.88 -15.24
C LYS A 385 -1.65 14.70 -15.20
N PRO A 386 -0.96 14.60 -16.35
CA PRO A 386 0.49 14.49 -16.39
C PRO A 386 1.12 15.69 -15.70
N VAL A 387 2.02 15.44 -14.74
CA VAL A 387 2.89 16.47 -14.17
C VAL A 387 4.28 16.19 -14.70
N SER A 388 4.65 16.83 -15.81
CA SER A 388 6.04 16.96 -16.24
C SER A 388 6.46 18.41 -16.07
N LYS A 389 7.66 18.64 -15.52
CA LYS A 389 8.31 19.97 -15.47
C LYS A 389 8.97 20.35 -16.80
N ILE A 390 8.71 19.59 -17.86
CA ILE A 390 9.12 19.84 -19.24
C ILE A 390 7.90 19.47 -20.08
N GLU A 391 7.29 20.44 -20.75
CA GLU A 391 6.10 20.24 -21.57
C GLU A 391 6.40 19.27 -22.70
N VAL A 392 5.83 18.05 -22.64
CA VAL A 392 5.72 17.19 -23.81
C VAL A 392 4.76 17.89 -24.77
N PRO A 393 5.11 18.11 -26.05
CA PRO A 393 4.17 18.64 -27.04
C PRO A 393 2.83 17.89 -26.95
N LYS A 394 1.70 18.61 -26.91
CA LYS A 394 0.38 18.03 -26.60
C LYS A 394 0.00 16.89 -27.56
N ASP A 395 0.45 16.98 -28.80
CA ASP A 395 0.32 15.99 -29.86
C ASP A 395 1.15 14.71 -29.64
N ARG A 396 2.13 14.72 -28.73
CA ARG A 396 3.00 13.57 -28.45
C ARG A 396 2.66 12.81 -27.16
N ASN A 397 1.57 13.17 -26.49
CA ASN A 397 1.04 12.41 -25.35
C ASN A 397 0.20 11.21 -25.80
N PRO A 398 0.07 10.16 -24.96
CA PRO A 398 -0.95 9.14 -25.11
C PRO A 398 -2.36 9.74 -25.24
N LEU A 399 -3.14 9.28 -26.22
CA LEU A 399 -4.52 9.70 -26.42
C LEU A 399 -5.51 8.74 -25.77
N GLU A 400 -5.19 7.45 -25.79
CA GLU A 400 -6.06 6.42 -25.25
C GLU A 400 -6.09 6.48 -23.72
N LYS A 401 -7.26 6.10 -23.18
CA LYS A 401 -7.43 5.93 -21.74
C LYS A 401 -6.54 4.77 -21.28
N PRO A 402 -5.68 4.95 -20.27
CA PRO A 402 -4.77 3.91 -19.84
C PRO A 402 -5.57 2.73 -19.27
N ILE A 403 -5.04 1.52 -19.43
CA ILE A 403 -5.62 0.32 -18.82
C ILE A 403 -5.53 0.47 -17.29
N PRO A 404 -6.63 0.36 -16.54
CA PRO A 404 -6.59 0.33 -15.09
C PRO A 404 -5.69 -0.79 -14.54
N ASP A 405 -5.01 -0.53 -13.42
CA ASP A 405 -4.06 -1.48 -12.83
C ASP A 405 -4.73 -2.78 -12.38
N ASP A 406 -5.95 -2.71 -11.85
CA ASP A 406 -6.77 -3.87 -11.50
C ASP A 406 -7.16 -4.69 -12.73
N GLU A 407 -7.52 -4.04 -13.84
CA GLU A 407 -7.81 -4.72 -15.10
C GLU A 407 -6.55 -5.37 -15.71
N PHE A 408 -5.38 -4.74 -15.54
CA PHE A 408 -4.11 -5.30 -16.00
C PHE A 408 -3.69 -6.55 -15.21
N GLU A 409 -4.11 -6.66 -13.94
CA GLU A 409 -3.82 -7.79 -13.04
C GLU A 409 -4.88 -8.92 -13.11
N ASP A 410 -5.99 -8.74 -13.82
CA ASP A 410 -7.04 -9.75 -13.97
C ASP A 410 -6.61 -10.91 -14.89
N CYS A 411 -5.87 -11.89 -14.34
CA CYS A 411 -5.45 -13.08 -15.05
C CYS A 411 -6.59 -14.00 -15.49
N ASN A 412 -7.81 -13.78 -15.00
CA ASN A 412 -9.02 -14.54 -15.33
C ASN A 412 -9.92 -13.79 -16.34
N ALA A 413 -9.39 -12.75 -16.99
CA ALA A 413 -10.14 -11.95 -17.96
C ALA A 413 -10.53 -12.72 -19.23
N LEU A 414 -9.82 -13.81 -19.57
CA LEU A 414 -10.16 -14.74 -20.64
C LEU A 414 -9.89 -16.18 -20.18
N SER A 415 -10.76 -17.11 -20.57
CA SER A 415 -10.54 -18.55 -20.40
C SER A 415 -9.53 -19.07 -21.43
N LEU A 416 -9.00 -20.28 -21.20
CA LEU A 416 -8.11 -20.94 -22.15
C LEU A 416 -8.77 -21.10 -23.53
N GLU A 417 -10.04 -21.50 -23.59
CA GLU A 417 -10.77 -21.65 -24.85
C GLU A 417 -10.96 -20.31 -25.60
N GLN A 418 -11.21 -19.22 -24.87
CA GLN A 418 -11.27 -17.89 -25.49
C GLN A 418 -9.90 -17.47 -26.06
N ILE A 419 -8.81 -17.71 -25.33
CA ILE A 419 -7.45 -17.44 -25.80
C ILE A 419 -7.15 -18.27 -27.05
N LYS A 420 -7.49 -19.56 -27.02
CA LYS A 420 -7.31 -20.50 -28.14
C LYS A 420 -8.06 -20.04 -29.38
N SER A 421 -9.34 -19.66 -29.26
CA SER A 421 -10.12 -19.12 -30.38
C SER A 421 -9.46 -17.87 -30.96
N ILE A 422 -9.13 -16.89 -30.11
CA ILE A 422 -8.52 -15.63 -30.56
C ILE A 422 -7.22 -15.86 -31.34
N ILE A 423 -6.33 -16.71 -30.81
CA ILE A 423 -5.05 -17.00 -31.49
C ILE A 423 -5.32 -17.78 -32.78
N LYS A 424 -6.17 -18.81 -32.75
CA LYS A 424 -6.45 -19.67 -33.90
C LYS A 424 -7.09 -18.90 -35.06
N ASP A 425 -8.02 -17.99 -34.77
CA ASP A 425 -8.69 -17.14 -35.77
C ASP A 425 -7.71 -16.17 -36.46
N ASN A 426 -6.59 -15.85 -35.82
CA ASN A 426 -5.58 -14.96 -36.39
C ASN A 426 -4.41 -15.72 -37.03
N ASN A 427 -3.95 -16.81 -36.43
CA ASN A 427 -2.93 -17.69 -36.99
C ASN A 427 -3.03 -19.10 -36.35
N PRO A 428 -3.62 -20.09 -37.04
CA PRO A 428 -3.83 -21.42 -36.47
C PRO A 428 -2.53 -22.15 -36.15
N VAL A 429 -1.42 -21.86 -36.85
CA VAL A 429 -0.11 -22.50 -36.61
C VAL A 429 0.39 -22.27 -35.17
N LEU A 430 0.09 -21.11 -34.59
CA LEU A 430 0.48 -20.80 -33.20
C LEU A 430 -0.18 -21.75 -32.20
N VAL A 431 -1.42 -22.19 -32.45
CA VAL A 431 -2.13 -23.15 -31.60
C VAL A 431 -1.75 -24.57 -31.99
N ASP A 432 -1.91 -24.91 -33.27
CA ASP A 432 -1.84 -26.30 -33.72
C ASP A 432 -0.42 -26.86 -33.57
N THR A 433 0.61 -26.08 -33.92
CA THR A 433 2.03 -26.47 -33.84
C THR A 433 2.68 -26.07 -32.52
N TYR A 434 2.51 -24.81 -32.10
CA TYR A 434 3.30 -24.25 -30.99
C TYR A 434 2.58 -24.23 -29.64
N LYS A 435 1.29 -24.59 -29.57
CA LYS A 435 0.49 -24.55 -28.32
C LYS A 435 0.57 -23.19 -27.60
N ALA A 436 0.61 -22.11 -28.37
CA ALA A 436 0.81 -20.76 -27.85
C ALA A 436 -0.35 -20.28 -26.94
N ASP A 437 -1.56 -20.82 -27.14
CA ASP A 437 -2.72 -20.59 -26.29
C ASP A 437 -2.51 -21.07 -24.85
N GLU A 438 -2.01 -22.30 -24.69
CA GLU A 438 -1.65 -22.80 -23.36
C GLU A 438 -0.53 -21.98 -22.73
N MET A 439 0.47 -21.58 -23.52
CA MET A 439 1.61 -20.80 -23.04
C MET A 439 1.18 -19.40 -22.59
N VAL A 440 0.31 -18.73 -23.34
CA VAL A 440 -0.27 -17.44 -22.95
C VAL A 440 -1.09 -17.58 -21.68
N TYR A 441 -1.94 -18.61 -21.58
CA TYR A 441 -2.73 -18.87 -20.38
C TYR A 441 -1.85 -19.13 -19.15
N LYS A 442 -0.88 -20.05 -19.25
CA LYS A 442 0.07 -20.38 -18.17
C LYS A 442 0.89 -19.15 -17.75
N ALA A 443 1.40 -18.37 -18.71
CA ALA A 443 2.14 -17.16 -18.42
C ALA A 443 1.27 -16.09 -17.73
N ALA A 444 0.03 -15.89 -18.19
CA ALA A 444 -0.93 -14.98 -17.57
C ALA A 444 -1.19 -15.35 -16.10
N GLN A 445 -1.38 -16.64 -15.81
CA GLN A 445 -1.58 -17.14 -14.45
C GLN A 445 -0.31 -16.99 -13.59
N ASN A 446 0.84 -17.46 -14.06
CA ASN A 446 2.10 -17.44 -13.32
C ASN A 446 2.55 -16.02 -12.97
N TYR A 447 2.35 -15.07 -13.89
CA TYR A 447 2.76 -13.68 -13.71
C TYR A 447 1.62 -12.77 -13.26
N LYS A 448 0.42 -13.29 -12.98
CA LYS A 448 -0.75 -12.49 -12.56
C LYS A 448 -0.99 -11.30 -13.50
N LEU A 449 -1.08 -11.59 -14.79
CA LEU A 449 -1.30 -10.62 -15.86
C LEU A 449 -2.59 -10.95 -16.59
N ASN A 450 -3.31 -9.93 -17.00
CA ASN A 450 -4.43 -10.10 -17.91
C ASN A 450 -3.94 -10.69 -19.25
N PRO A 451 -4.48 -11.85 -19.71
CA PRO A 451 -4.01 -12.50 -20.94
C PRO A 451 -4.11 -11.60 -22.17
N LYS A 452 -5.01 -10.60 -22.17
CA LYS A 452 -5.13 -9.59 -23.23
C LYS A 452 -3.88 -8.73 -23.40
N VAL A 453 -3.06 -8.57 -22.35
CA VAL A 453 -1.76 -7.89 -22.41
C VAL A 453 -0.85 -8.61 -23.42
N LEU A 454 -0.70 -9.92 -23.24
CA LEU A 454 0.17 -10.75 -24.09
C LEU A 454 -0.40 -10.86 -25.51
N LEU A 455 -1.71 -11.02 -25.66
CA LEU A 455 -2.37 -11.05 -26.98
C LEU A 455 -2.21 -9.72 -27.73
N ALA A 456 -2.38 -8.58 -27.04
CA ALA A 456 -2.20 -7.26 -27.65
C ALA A 456 -0.75 -7.02 -28.09
N THR A 457 0.22 -7.49 -27.29
CA THR A 457 1.64 -7.41 -27.64
C THR A 457 1.97 -8.32 -28.82
N MET A 458 1.52 -9.57 -28.83
CA MET A 458 1.71 -10.50 -29.94
C MET A 458 1.17 -9.92 -31.27
N LYS A 459 -0.02 -9.29 -31.22
CA LYS A 459 -0.61 -8.61 -32.37
C LYS A 459 0.20 -7.39 -32.80
N GLN A 460 0.63 -6.56 -31.86
CA GLN A 460 1.36 -5.34 -32.16
C GLN A 460 2.74 -5.60 -32.74
N GLU A 461 3.52 -6.48 -32.10
CA GLU A 461 4.95 -6.62 -32.38
C GLU A 461 5.20 -7.42 -33.65
N GLN A 462 4.44 -8.49 -33.91
CA GLN A 462 4.65 -9.36 -35.08
C GLN A 462 3.38 -9.67 -35.86
N GLY A 463 2.25 -9.01 -35.58
CA GLY A 463 1.01 -9.23 -36.34
C GLY A 463 0.55 -10.69 -36.29
N TRP A 464 0.69 -11.35 -35.14
CA TRP A 464 0.44 -12.80 -34.97
C TRP A 464 1.38 -13.71 -35.77
N ALA A 465 2.58 -13.22 -36.11
CA ALA A 465 3.56 -13.92 -36.94
C ALA A 465 3.03 -14.36 -38.32
N LYS A 466 2.01 -13.67 -38.86
CA LYS A 466 1.40 -13.98 -40.19
C LYS A 466 2.40 -14.00 -41.35
N LYS A 467 3.54 -13.32 -41.21
CA LYS A 467 4.63 -13.26 -42.20
C LYS A 467 5.86 -14.11 -41.84
N GLY A 468 5.75 -15.09 -40.94
CA GLY A 468 6.83 -16.02 -40.61
C GLY A 468 7.76 -15.62 -39.46
N GLY A 469 7.38 -14.67 -38.59
CA GLY A 469 8.19 -14.15 -37.48
C GLY A 469 8.08 -14.89 -36.14
N TYR A 470 7.93 -16.22 -36.14
CA TYR A 470 7.66 -17.00 -34.91
C TYR A 470 8.76 -16.87 -33.85
N ASN A 471 10.02 -16.77 -34.28
CA ASN A 471 11.16 -16.61 -33.38
C ASN A 471 11.29 -15.20 -32.78
N LYS A 472 10.40 -14.26 -33.15
CA LYS A 472 10.41 -12.88 -32.65
C LYS A 472 9.03 -12.46 -32.15
N LEU A 473 8.16 -13.44 -31.88
CA LEU A 473 6.71 -13.29 -31.72
C LEU A 473 6.28 -12.11 -30.84
N MET A 474 6.98 -11.89 -29.72
CA MET A 474 6.65 -10.84 -28.75
C MET A 474 7.54 -9.59 -28.85
N GLY A 475 8.43 -9.49 -29.83
CA GLY A 475 9.31 -8.32 -30.01
C GLY A 475 10.30 -8.10 -28.85
N VAL A 476 10.68 -9.14 -28.12
CA VAL A 476 11.60 -9.01 -26.97
C VAL A 476 13.02 -8.75 -27.46
N GLY A 477 13.62 -7.63 -27.06
CA GLY A 477 15.01 -7.30 -27.36
C GLY A 477 15.24 -5.79 -27.44
N PRO A 478 16.41 -5.36 -27.94
CA PRO A 478 16.65 -3.96 -28.31
C PRO A 478 15.65 -3.46 -29.36
N GLY A 479 15.32 -2.17 -29.28
CA GLY A 479 14.45 -1.53 -30.27
C GLY A 479 14.99 -1.70 -31.70
N GLY A 480 14.12 -1.98 -32.65
CA GLY A 480 14.47 -2.22 -34.06
C GLY A 480 15.14 -3.57 -34.34
N ALA A 481 15.59 -4.30 -33.30
CA ALA A 481 16.32 -5.56 -33.43
C ALA A 481 15.90 -6.59 -32.37
N PRO A 482 14.65 -7.10 -32.41
CA PRO A 482 14.19 -8.10 -31.45
C PRO A 482 15.03 -9.39 -31.53
N SER A 483 15.31 -9.97 -30.37
CA SER A 483 16.08 -11.20 -30.22
C SER A 483 15.33 -12.39 -30.81
N SER A 484 16.06 -13.34 -31.41
CA SER A 484 15.52 -14.62 -31.87
C SER A 484 15.36 -15.57 -30.67
N LEU A 485 14.12 -15.87 -30.31
CA LEU A 485 13.71 -16.70 -29.17
C LEU A 485 12.66 -17.73 -29.62
N GLY A 486 12.59 -18.89 -28.98
CA GLY A 486 11.48 -19.81 -29.22
C GLY A 486 10.12 -19.19 -28.85
N VAL A 487 9.01 -19.68 -29.42
CA VAL A 487 7.65 -19.15 -29.14
C VAL A 487 7.35 -19.13 -27.63
N ALA A 488 7.60 -20.24 -26.94
CA ALA A 488 7.41 -20.36 -25.50
C ALA A 488 8.26 -19.34 -24.71
N GLU A 489 9.54 -19.27 -25.04
CA GLU A 489 10.49 -18.38 -24.38
C GLU A 489 10.14 -16.90 -24.63
N SER A 490 9.67 -16.56 -25.83
CA SER A 490 9.24 -15.20 -26.18
C SER A 490 8.04 -14.76 -25.34
N ILE A 491 7.03 -15.62 -25.20
CA ILE A 491 5.82 -15.37 -24.40
C ILE A 491 6.18 -15.23 -22.91
N GLU A 492 6.97 -16.16 -22.38
CA GLU A 492 7.37 -16.15 -20.97
C GLU A 492 8.24 -14.92 -20.63
N LYS A 493 9.26 -14.62 -21.45
CA LYS A 493 10.10 -13.42 -21.26
C LYS A 493 9.25 -12.15 -21.34
N SER A 494 8.32 -12.06 -22.29
CA SER A 494 7.42 -10.90 -22.40
C SER A 494 6.58 -10.72 -21.12
N ALA A 495 5.95 -11.79 -20.63
CA ALA A 495 5.18 -11.77 -19.39
C ALA A 495 6.03 -11.36 -18.18
N LYS A 496 7.25 -11.91 -18.06
CA LYS A 496 8.21 -11.56 -17.01
C LYS A 496 8.60 -10.08 -17.06
N ILE A 497 8.84 -9.52 -18.26
CA ILE A 497 9.13 -8.10 -18.44
C ILE A 497 7.93 -7.26 -18.00
N TYR A 498 6.72 -7.56 -18.50
CA TYR A 498 5.52 -6.83 -18.11
C TYR A 498 5.29 -6.84 -16.61
N ARG A 499 5.38 -8.01 -15.95
CA ARG A 499 5.23 -8.12 -14.51
C ARG A 499 6.27 -7.29 -13.76
N LYS A 500 7.56 -7.45 -14.13
CA LYS A 500 8.66 -6.68 -13.51
C LYS A 500 8.44 -5.18 -13.63
N ARG A 501 8.11 -4.69 -14.84
CA ARG A 501 7.93 -3.25 -15.10
C ARG A 501 6.65 -2.72 -14.45
N PHE A 502 5.58 -3.50 -14.43
CA PHE A 502 4.36 -3.14 -13.73
C PHE A 502 4.61 -3.04 -12.22
N ASP A 503 5.33 -3.99 -11.64
CA ASP A 503 5.72 -3.94 -10.22
C ASP A 503 6.60 -2.72 -9.93
N GLU A 504 7.55 -2.38 -10.81
CA GLU A 504 8.30 -1.13 -10.73
C GLU A 504 7.36 0.10 -10.75
N GLY A 505 6.39 0.13 -11.66
CA GLY A 505 5.38 1.19 -11.77
C GLY A 505 4.48 1.33 -10.54
N LYS A 506 4.01 0.21 -9.96
CA LYS A 506 3.19 0.17 -8.72
C LYS A 506 3.96 0.72 -7.53
N LYS A 507 5.28 0.48 -7.48
CA LYS A 507 6.15 1.01 -6.42
C LYS A 507 6.31 2.51 -6.54
N LYS A 508 6.61 2.99 -7.76
CA LYS A 508 6.83 4.41 -8.04
C LYS A 508 6.70 4.70 -9.53
N LEU A 509 5.76 5.56 -9.88
CA LEU A 509 5.71 6.18 -11.20
C LEU A 509 6.79 7.26 -11.27
N THR A 510 7.92 6.93 -11.88
CA THR A 510 9.00 7.87 -12.18
C THR A 510 8.86 8.38 -13.60
N SER A 511 9.18 9.65 -13.84
CA SER A 511 9.31 10.14 -15.20
C SER A 511 10.51 9.49 -15.90
N PHE A 512 10.37 9.15 -17.18
CA PHE A 512 11.48 8.67 -18.01
C PHE A 512 11.32 9.15 -19.46
N PRO A 513 12.41 9.15 -20.25
CA PRO A 513 12.34 9.50 -21.67
C PRO A 513 11.44 8.52 -22.43
N ILE A 514 10.42 9.04 -23.10
CA ILE A 514 9.61 8.36 -24.11
C ILE A 514 9.86 9.00 -25.48
N ASN A 515 9.39 8.33 -26.53
CA ASN A 515 9.67 8.65 -27.92
C ASN A 515 11.18 8.84 -28.12
N TYR A 516 11.94 7.88 -27.60
CA TYR A 516 13.38 7.98 -27.36
C TYR A 516 14.11 6.84 -28.04
N ASP A 517 15.03 7.19 -28.96
CA ASP A 517 15.92 6.24 -29.66
C ASP A 517 17.33 6.84 -29.78
N PRO A 518 18.14 6.75 -28.71
CA PRO A 518 19.44 7.43 -28.64
C PRO A 518 20.48 6.82 -29.58
N GLU A 519 20.39 5.52 -29.83
CA GLU A 519 21.31 4.76 -30.68
C GLU A 519 20.84 4.68 -32.13
N SER A 520 19.73 5.33 -32.47
CA SER A 520 19.12 5.30 -33.80
C SER A 520 18.74 3.89 -34.28
N ALA A 521 18.61 2.90 -33.40
CA ALA A 521 18.37 1.51 -33.78
C ALA A 521 16.98 1.31 -34.42
N GLU A 522 15.95 1.97 -33.89
CA GLU A 522 14.60 1.96 -34.47
C GLU A 522 14.55 2.79 -35.76
N GLN A 523 15.26 3.93 -35.77
CA GLN A 523 15.38 4.78 -36.96
C GLN A 523 16.07 4.05 -38.12
N ASP A 524 17.15 3.31 -37.85
CA ASP A 524 17.90 2.56 -38.85
C ASP A 524 17.12 1.34 -39.34
N ALA A 525 16.41 0.66 -38.45
CA ALA A 525 15.52 -0.44 -38.82
C ALA A 525 14.42 0.00 -39.78
N VAL A 526 13.83 1.19 -39.56
CA VAL A 526 12.81 1.76 -40.43
C VAL A 526 13.41 2.45 -41.66
N GLY A 527 14.60 3.02 -41.56
CA GLY A 527 15.35 3.60 -42.68
C GLY A 527 15.69 2.57 -43.75
N LYS A 528 15.98 1.32 -43.34
CA LYS A 528 16.10 0.16 -44.26
C LYS A 528 14.81 -0.14 -45.03
N SER A 529 13.66 0.34 -44.55
CA SER A 529 12.35 0.21 -45.20
C SER A 529 12.06 1.38 -46.17
N GLY A 530 13.01 2.29 -46.41
CA GLY A 530 12.93 3.37 -47.39
C GLY A 530 12.29 4.68 -46.90
N ILE A 531 11.94 4.78 -45.61
CA ILE A 531 11.31 5.97 -45.04
C ILE A 531 12.39 6.97 -44.58
N LYS A 532 12.31 8.22 -45.07
CA LYS A 532 13.23 9.31 -44.70
C LYS A 532 12.72 10.09 -43.49
N ILE A 533 13.60 10.32 -42.51
CA ILE A 533 13.33 11.12 -41.30
C ILE A 533 13.91 12.53 -41.48
N SER A 534 13.18 13.56 -41.03
CA SER A 534 13.69 14.93 -41.02
C SER A 534 14.85 15.08 -40.02
N LYS A 535 15.78 16.01 -40.25
CA LYS A 535 16.92 16.21 -39.32
C LYS A 535 16.44 16.65 -37.94
N GLU A 536 15.34 17.39 -37.92
CA GLU A 536 14.67 17.89 -36.73
C GLU A 536 14.05 16.74 -35.92
N ASP A 537 13.29 15.85 -36.54
CA ASP A 537 12.68 14.68 -35.87
C ASP A 537 13.75 13.71 -35.37
N ALA A 538 14.81 13.46 -36.16
CA ALA A 538 15.93 12.61 -35.73
C ALA A 538 16.61 13.15 -34.47
N LYS A 539 16.77 14.48 -34.37
CA LYS A 539 17.36 15.15 -33.20
C LYS A 539 16.43 15.10 -31.99
N GLU A 540 15.12 15.26 -32.18
CA GLU A 540 14.14 15.18 -31.11
C GLU A 540 14.00 13.76 -30.55
N ILE A 541 13.96 12.75 -31.43
CA ILE A 541 13.89 11.34 -31.05
C ILE A 541 15.14 10.91 -30.25
N LYS A 542 16.32 11.41 -30.61
CA LYS A 542 17.56 11.16 -29.84
C LYS A 542 17.54 11.77 -28.44
N LYS A 543 16.75 12.82 -28.21
CA LYS A 543 16.61 13.49 -26.92
C LYS A 543 15.50 12.87 -26.07
N GLY A 544 14.42 12.45 -26.72
CA GLY A 544 13.21 11.95 -26.08
C GLY A 544 12.49 13.01 -25.25
N TYR A 545 11.34 12.63 -24.69
CA TYR A 545 10.50 13.50 -23.87
C TYR A 545 10.33 12.89 -22.49
N LEU A 546 10.56 13.69 -21.45
CA LEU A 546 10.39 13.21 -20.09
C LEU A 546 8.89 13.09 -19.78
N TYR A 547 8.40 11.87 -19.62
CA TYR A 547 6.98 11.59 -19.39
C TYR A 547 6.76 10.81 -18.09
N THR A 548 5.72 11.19 -17.35
CA THR A 548 5.27 10.49 -16.14
C THR A 548 4.01 9.69 -16.49
N PRO A 549 4.06 8.34 -16.47
CA PRO A 549 2.88 7.51 -16.73
C PRO A 549 1.74 7.75 -15.74
N ARG A 550 0.51 7.52 -16.20
CA ARG A 550 -0.73 7.71 -15.44
C ARG A 550 -1.07 6.49 -14.58
N THR A 551 -0.67 5.30 -15.02
CA THR A 551 -0.89 4.02 -14.34
C THR A 551 0.36 3.14 -14.37
N ALA A 552 0.41 2.10 -13.54
CA ALA A 552 1.50 1.14 -13.58
C ALA A 552 1.46 0.27 -14.86
N SER A 553 0.27 0.03 -15.42
CA SER A 553 0.14 -0.62 -16.74
C SER A 553 0.75 0.21 -17.87
N GLU A 554 0.53 1.53 -17.87
CA GLU A 554 1.10 2.44 -18.85
C GLU A 554 2.62 2.50 -18.68
N TYR A 555 3.11 2.55 -17.43
CA TYR A 555 4.53 2.42 -17.13
C TYR A 555 5.10 1.12 -17.70
N ALA A 556 4.42 -0.01 -17.50
CA ALA A 556 4.87 -1.31 -17.98
C ALA A 556 4.96 -1.35 -19.51
N LYS A 557 3.93 -0.87 -20.23
CA LYS A 557 3.95 -0.84 -21.70
C LYS A 557 5.00 0.13 -22.23
N LEU A 558 5.13 1.32 -21.66
CA LEU A 558 6.11 2.31 -22.13
C LEU A 558 7.56 1.94 -21.76
N ARG A 559 7.78 1.06 -20.79
CA ARG A 559 9.09 0.43 -20.56
C ARG A 559 9.36 -0.77 -21.47
N TYR A 560 8.32 -1.38 -22.03
CA TYR A 560 8.43 -2.44 -23.02
C TYR A 560 8.69 -1.87 -24.41
N THR A 561 7.91 -0.86 -24.80
CA THR A 561 7.99 -0.14 -26.08
C THR A 561 7.84 1.36 -25.77
N PRO A 562 8.91 2.16 -25.77
CA PRO A 562 8.88 3.54 -25.27
C PRO A 562 8.29 4.54 -26.26
N TRP A 563 7.26 4.15 -27.02
CA TRP A 563 6.67 4.95 -28.09
C TRP A 563 5.18 5.23 -27.83
N THR A 564 4.89 6.51 -27.61
CA THR A 564 3.52 7.06 -27.61
C THR A 564 3.17 7.62 -28.99
N TYR A 565 4.14 8.27 -29.62
CA TYR A 565 4.11 8.73 -31.00
C TYR A 565 5.47 8.44 -31.63
N PHE A 566 5.47 7.80 -32.79
CA PHE A 566 6.67 7.52 -33.55
C PHE A 566 6.57 8.26 -34.91
N PRO A 567 7.22 9.43 -35.03
CA PRO A 567 7.06 10.32 -36.18
C PRO A 567 7.36 9.64 -37.52
N VAL A 568 8.38 8.77 -37.54
CA VAL A 568 8.88 8.07 -38.72
C VAL A 568 7.77 7.31 -39.45
N GLN A 569 6.88 6.67 -38.71
CA GLN A 569 5.77 5.89 -39.28
C GLN A 569 4.43 6.59 -39.12
N ASN A 570 4.41 7.84 -38.64
CA ASN A 570 3.21 8.55 -38.18
C ASN A 570 2.31 7.64 -37.33
N SER A 571 2.92 6.87 -36.42
CA SER A 571 2.24 5.80 -35.69
C SER A 571 2.14 6.14 -34.20
N ARG A 572 1.16 5.52 -33.53
CA ARG A 572 0.93 5.68 -32.09
C ARG A 572 0.97 4.32 -31.38
N PRO A 573 2.17 3.76 -31.13
CA PRO A 573 2.28 2.37 -30.68
C PRO A 573 1.59 2.08 -29.36
N TYR A 574 1.69 2.98 -28.38
CA TYR A 574 0.95 2.85 -27.12
C TYR A 574 -0.57 2.83 -27.32
N ASP A 575 -1.10 3.79 -28.08
CA ASP A 575 -2.55 3.92 -28.32
C ASP A 575 -3.09 2.70 -29.08
N THR A 576 -2.36 2.23 -30.10
CA THR A 576 -2.70 1.01 -30.85
C THR A 576 -2.73 -0.23 -29.96
N TRP A 577 -1.76 -0.36 -29.04
CA TRP A 577 -1.73 -1.47 -28.09
C TRP A 577 -2.94 -1.47 -27.15
N VAL A 578 -3.33 -0.30 -26.63
CA VAL A 578 -4.54 -0.17 -25.81
C VAL A 578 -5.78 -0.54 -26.61
N LYS A 579 -5.90 -0.09 -27.87
CA LYS A 579 -7.02 -0.48 -28.76
C LYS A 579 -7.09 -2.00 -28.98
N TYR A 580 -5.95 -2.65 -29.18
CA TYR A 580 -5.91 -4.12 -29.30
C TYR A 580 -6.35 -4.80 -28.02
N PHE A 581 -5.81 -4.38 -26.87
CA PHE A 581 -6.22 -4.91 -25.57
C PHE A 581 -7.75 -4.82 -25.38
N ARG A 582 -8.35 -3.69 -25.76
CA ARG A 582 -9.81 -3.44 -25.68
C ARG A 582 -10.62 -4.22 -26.70
N SER A 583 -10.03 -4.64 -27.81
CA SER A 583 -10.73 -5.38 -28.87
C SER A 583 -11.05 -6.83 -28.49
N PHE A 584 -10.29 -7.41 -27.56
CA PHE A 584 -10.55 -8.77 -27.07
C PHE A 584 -11.68 -8.74 -26.03
N LYS A 585 -12.86 -9.23 -26.39
CA LYS A 585 -14.03 -9.31 -25.51
C LYS A 585 -14.16 -10.72 -24.91
N LYS A 586 -14.85 -10.82 -23.77
CA LYS A 586 -15.34 -12.10 -23.24
C LYS A 586 -16.46 -12.62 -24.11
#